data_AF-A0AAQ3L6F3-F1
#
_entry.id   AF-A0AAQ3L6F3-F1
#
_cell.length_a   1.000
_cell.length_b   1.000
_cell.length_c   1.000
_cell.angle_alpha   90.00
_cell.angle_beta   90.00
_cell.angle_gamma   90.00
#
_symmetry.space_group_name_H-M   'P 1'
#
loop_
_entity.id
_entity.type
_entity.pdbx_description
1 polymer ?
#
loop_
_entity_poly.entity_id
_entity_poly.type
_entity_poly.pdbx_seq_one_letter_code
_entity_poly.pdbx_strand_id
1 'polypeptide(L)'
;MTSIALGSLFGPSHAADVSWTGGTGDWSDGANWGGSVPGVLDSARIENGGTAQVTDSQTVDRVFPGFNANTTGTVTVLPGGILTSNSTTNIGQGSNSVGTLNVNGGTFIANSTGTGIDGAVPGTANVNLTSGTLINKGIWNASRSGTWNFNFTGGNLASKQINGSAGMVIDFDGTTITPGDVGVAGRMTTATAAINMTTNSHTQIDIGGTNVATGSVYQDPAGFYDLVFSGNSSITVGGDLEVSFIDGFAGSISNSDTFNIIQSNASGDRILGSFDNVTFGARLNTSGGEGSFLVTLVNNQFVRLSDYQAIPEASHFALTGGLLALAALVILRKRISH
;
A
#
# COMPACT_ATOMS: atom_id res chain seq x y z
N MET A 1 53.20 -30.90 -16.09
CA MET A 1 52.14 -30.17 -16.80
C MET A 1 51.47 -29.24 -15.81
N THR A 2 51.78 -27.96 -15.87
CA THR A 2 51.28 -26.96 -14.93
C THR A 2 49.94 -26.46 -15.44
N SER A 3 48.86 -26.80 -14.73
CA SER A 3 47.50 -26.33 -15.05
C SER A 3 47.38 -24.86 -14.66
N ILE A 4 47.30 -23.96 -15.63
CA ILE A 4 46.97 -22.55 -15.41
C ILE A 4 45.45 -22.48 -15.27
N ALA A 5 44.95 -22.30 -14.05
CA ALA A 5 43.56 -21.95 -13.82
C ALA A 5 43.38 -20.49 -14.24
N LEU A 6 42.75 -20.25 -15.41
CA LEU A 6 42.19 -18.95 -15.74
C LEU A 6 41.02 -18.70 -14.77
N GLY A 7 41.27 -17.94 -13.71
CA GLY A 7 40.20 -17.34 -12.93
C GLY A 7 39.46 -16.36 -13.83
N SER A 8 38.25 -16.73 -14.26
CA SER A 8 37.35 -15.83 -14.95
C SER A 8 37.02 -14.67 -14.01
N LEU A 9 37.63 -13.51 -14.27
CA LEU A 9 37.20 -12.23 -13.74
C LEU A 9 35.83 -11.91 -14.32
N PHE A 10 34.78 -12.48 -13.72
CA PHE A 10 33.43 -11.96 -13.90
C PHE A 10 33.39 -10.59 -13.23
N GLY A 11 33.70 -9.56 -14.01
CA GLY A 11 33.35 -8.19 -13.65
C GLY A 11 31.83 -8.11 -13.46
N PRO A 12 31.33 -7.16 -12.65
CA PRO A 12 29.89 -6.97 -12.50
C PRO A 12 29.28 -6.79 -13.90
N SER A 13 28.38 -7.70 -14.28
CA SER A 13 27.67 -7.56 -15.56
C SER A 13 26.83 -6.30 -15.47
N HIS A 14 27.01 -5.41 -16.45
CA HIS A 14 26.21 -4.20 -16.58
C HIS A 14 24.72 -4.57 -16.72
N ALA A 15 23.84 -3.74 -16.16
CA ALA A 15 22.40 -3.80 -16.35
C ALA A 15 22.04 -3.87 -17.85
N ALA A 16 21.46 -4.97 -18.34
CA ALA A 16 21.03 -5.03 -19.73
C ALA A 16 19.63 -4.42 -19.89
N ASP A 17 19.40 -3.72 -21.01
CA ASP A 17 18.06 -3.38 -21.43
C ASP A 17 17.50 -4.57 -22.23
N VAL A 18 16.53 -5.28 -21.66
CA VAL A 18 15.93 -6.48 -22.25
C VAL A 18 14.53 -6.13 -22.74
N SER A 19 14.30 -6.31 -24.05
CA SER A 19 13.08 -5.82 -24.72
C SER A 19 12.07 -6.93 -24.93
N TRP A 20 10.81 -6.65 -24.62
CA TRP A 20 9.67 -7.52 -24.91
C TRP A 20 9.44 -7.56 -26.42
N THR A 21 9.43 -8.76 -26.97
CA THR A 21 9.17 -9.05 -28.39
C THR A 21 7.83 -9.75 -28.59
N GLY A 22 7.24 -10.30 -27.52
CA GLY A 22 5.96 -11.00 -27.56
C GLY A 22 4.75 -10.08 -27.80
N GLY A 23 3.62 -10.67 -28.18
CA GLY A 23 2.32 -10.00 -28.15
C GLY A 23 1.82 -9.90 -26.71
N THR A 24 0.78 -10.66 -26.39
CA THR A 24 0.44 -10.97 -24.99
C THR A 24 1.07 -12.31 -24.62
N GLY A 25 1.77 -12.38 -23.49
CA GLY A 25 2.44 -13.61 -23.08
C GLY A 25 2.97 -13.55 -21.66
N ASP A 26 3.45 -14.69 -21.18
CA ASP A 26 4.01 -14.83 -19.84
C ASP A 26 5.39 -14.18 -19.74
N TRP A 27 5.61 -13.41 -18.66
CA TRP A 27 6.87 -12.75 -18.35
C TRP A 27 8.03 -13.74 -18.24
N SER A 28 7.78 -14.94 -17.70
CA SER A 28 8.79 -15.96 -17.46
C SER A 28 9.25 -16.70 -18.73
N ASP A 29 8.56 -16.51 -19.86
CA ASP A 29 8.95 -17.12 -21.13
C ASP A 29 10.01 -16.26 -21.83
N GLY A 30 11.26 -16.76 -21.83
CA GLY A 30 12.39 -16.12 -22.49
C GLY A 30 12.19 -15.85 -23.98
N ALA A 31 11.31 -16.59 -24.68
CA ALA A 31 11.00 -16.32 -26.08
C ALA A 31 10.34 -14.95 -26.27
N ASN A 32 9.57 -14.48 -25.28
CA ASN A 32 8.95 -13.15 -25.28
C ASN A 32 9.96 -12.01 -25.03
N TRP A 33 11.22 -12.34 -24.70
CA TRP A 33 12.32 -11.39 -24.44
C TRP A 33 13.48 -11.53 -25.44
N GLY A 34 13.28 -12.29 -26.53
CA GLY A 34 14.33 -12.54 -27.51
C GLY A 34 15.42 -13.52 -27.05
N GLY A 35 15.17 -14.28 -25.98
CA GLY A 35 16.00 -15.42 -25.55
C GLY A 35 16.22 -15.54 -24.05
N SER A 36 16.19 -14.44 -23.30
CA SER A 36 16.47 -14.43 -21.85
C SER A 36 15.54 -13.47 -21.11
N VAL A 37 14.91 -13.95 -20.04
CA VAL A 37 14.07 -13.14 -19.14
C VAL A 37 14.95 -12.10 -18.41
N PRO A 38 14.51 -10.83 -18.28
CA PRO A 38 15.22 -9.82 -17.50
C PRO A 38 15.42 -10.25 -16.05
N GLY A 39 16.65 -10.16 -15.55
CA GLY A 39 17.00 -10.43 -14.15
C GLY A 39 17.02 -9.17 -13.27
N VAL A 40 17.48 -9.35 -12.03
CA VAL A 40 17.44 -8.31 -10.96
C VAL A 40 18.26 -7.05 -11.23
N LEU A 41 19.20 -7.11 -12.17
CA LEU A 41 20.01 -5.98 -12.61
C LEU A 41 19.53 -5.40 -13.93
N ASP A 42 18.61 -6.07 -14.62
CA ASP A 42 18.21 -5.73 -15.97
C ASP A 42 17.02 -4.77 -15.96
N SER A 43 16.87 -4.04 -17.06
CA SER A 43 15.75 -3.16 -17.32
C SER A 43 14.80 -3.83 -18.31
N ALA A 44 13.57 -4.10 -17.89
CA ALA A 44 12.53 -4.69 -18.72
C ALA A 44 11.81 -3.60 -19.54
N ARG A 45 11.97 -3.62 -20.86
CA ARG A 45 11.31 -2.68 -21.78
C ARG A 45 10.14 -3.32 -22.50
N ILE A 46 8.94 -2.79 -22.32
CA ILE A 46 7.73 -3.23 -23.02
C ILE A 46 7.26 -2.06 -23.89
N GLU A 47 7.70 -2.03 -25.14
CA GLU A 47 7.55 -0.85 -26.02
C GLU A 47 6.99 -1.19 -27.41
N ASN A 48 6.54 -2.44 -27.59
CA ASN A 48 6.06 -2.99 -28.86
C ASN A 48 4.52 -3.09 -28.95
N GLY A 49 3.79 -2.49 -28.01
CA GLY A 49 2.34 -2.62 -27.85
C GLY A 49 1.87 -3.94 -27.25
N GLY A 50 2.79 -4.83 -26.87
CA GLY A 50 2.51 -6.09 -26.20
C GLY A 50 2.08 -5.93 -24.74
N THR A 51 1.70 -7.07 -24.15
CA THR A 51 1.36 -7.22 -22.73
C THR A 51 2.19 -8.32 -22.11
N ALA A 52 3.09 -7.94 -21.20
CA ALA A 52 3.82 -8.89 -20.36
C ALA A 52 2.95 -9.26 -19.14
N GLN A 53 2.62 -10.54 -19.00
CA GLN A 53 1.80 -11.07 -17.92
C GLN A 53 2.67 -11.73 -16.86
N VAL A 54 2.57 -11.27 -15.62
CA VAL A 54 3.31 -11.84 -14.49
C VAL A 54 2.39 -12.79 -13.73
N THR A 55 2.72 -14.08 -13.76
CA THR A 55 1.94 -15.20 -13.16
C THR A 55 2.69 -15.85 -11.99
N ASP A 56 3.99 -15.57 -11.84
CA ASP A 56 4.88 -16.06 -10.80
C ASP A 56 5.72 -14.91 -10.20
N SER A 57 6.70 -15.24 -9.36
CA SER A 57 7.56 -14.24 -8.71
C SER A 57 8.72 -13.82 -9.61
N GLN A 58 8.76 -12.54 -9.96
CA GLN A 58 9.76 -11.93 -10.82
C GLN A 58 10.39 -10.71 -10.13
N THR A 59 11.70 -10.54 -10.33
CA THR A 59 12.44 -9.39 -9.81
C THR A 59 13.33 -8.81 -10.91
N VAL A 60 13.23 -7.50 -11.10
CA VAL A 60 13.92 -6.75 -12.14
C VAL A 60 14.45 -5.43 -11.57
N ASP A 61 15.45 -4.81 -12.20
CA ASP A 61 15.89 -3.48 -11.75
C ASP A 61 14.81 -2.44 -12.04
N ARG A 62 14.41 -2.31 -13.31
CA ARG A 62 13.42 -1.31 -13.76
C ARG A 62 12.42 -1.89 -14.74
N VAL A 63 11.23 -1.29 -14.77
CA VAL A 63 10.15 -1.66 -15.68
C VAL A 63 9.74 -0.44 -16.49
N PHE A 64 9.69 -0.60 -17.81
CA PHE A 64 9.50 0.48 -18.79
C PHE A 64 8.37 0.18 -19.79
N PRO A 65 7.09 0.22 -19.37
CA PRO A 65 5.97 0.09 -20.29
C PRO A 65 5.77 1.40 -21.06
N GLY A 66 5.93 1.38 -22.38
CA GLY A 66 5.74 2.53 -23.27
C GLY A 66 6.69 3.69 -22.96
N PHE A 67 7.97 3.43 -22.68
CA PHE A 67 8.90 4.48 -22.25
C PHE A 67 9.39 5.39 -23.39
N ASN A 68 9.71 4.87 -24.56
CA ASN A 68 10.18 5.64 -25.70
C ASN A 68 9.04 6.37 -26.45
N ALA A 69 9.37 7.39 -27.23
CA ALA A 69 8.37 8.18 -27.98
C ALA A 69 7.58 7.33 -28.99
N ASN A 70 6.27 7.57 -29.09
CA ASN A 70 5.31 6.85 -29.93
C ASN A 70 5.28 5.33 -29.68
N THR A 71 5.70 4.87 -28.51
CA THR A 71 5.63 3.46 -28.12
C THR A 71 4.46 3.21 -27.19
N THR A 72 3.99 1.97 -27.15
CA THR A 72 3.01 1.53 -26.16
C THR A 72 3.47 0.25 -25.52
N GLY A 73 2.98 -0.05 -24.32
CA GLY A 73 3.25 -1.32 -23.68
C GLY A 73 2.51 -1.48 -22.37
N THR A 74 2.27 -2.73 -22.02
CA THR A 74 1.47 -3.10 -20.85
C THR A 74 2.20 -4.13 -20.00
N VAL A 75 2.17 -3.93 -18.69
CA VAL A 75 2.48 -4.96 -17.69
C VAL A 75 1.21 -5.30 -16.94
N THR A 76 0.89 -6.58 -16.82
CA THR A 76 -0.26 -7.05 -16.03
C THR A 76 0.21 -8.06 -15.01
N VAL A 77 0.03 -7.75 -13.72
CA VAL A 77 0.31 -8.66 -12.61
C VAL A 77 -0.97 -9.42 -12.26
N LEU A 78 -0.99 -10.71 -12.59
CA LEU A 78 -2.14 -11.61 -12.46
C LEU A 78 -2.15 -12.30 -11.07
N PRO A 79 -3.26 -12.98 -10.69
CA PRO A 79 -3.31 -13.69 -9.42
C PRO A 79 -2.16 -14.70 -9.28
N GLY A 80 -1.49 -14.67 -8.12
CA GLY A 80 -0.30 -15.47 -7.85
C GLY A 80 1.03 -14.86 -8.32
N GLY A 81 0.97 -13.89 -9.24
CA GLY A 81 2.16 -13.17 -9.72
C GLY A 81 2.65 -12.12 -8.72
N ILE A 82 3.97 -11.99 -8.61
CA ILE A 82 4.63 -10.94 -7.84
C ILE A 82 5.71 -10.31 -8.72
N LEU A 83 5.60 -9.01 -9.02
CA LEU A 83 6.65 -8.29 -9.75
C LEU A 83 7.30 -7.26 -8.83
N THR A 84 8.59 -7.44 -8.57
CA THR A 84 9.42 -6.48 -7.83
C THR A 84 10.31 -5.69 -8.77
N SER A 85 10.18 -4.37 -8.76
CA SER A 85 11.09 -3.42 -9.42
C SER A 85 12.00 -2.78 -8.36
N ASN A 86 13.31 -3.02 -8.42
CA ASN A 86 14.27 -2.51 -7.43
C ASN A 86 14.56 -1.01 -7.55
N SER A 87 14.29 -0.44 -8.72
CA SER A 87 14.47 0.95 -9.08
C SER A 87 13.15 1.52 -9.62
N THR A 88 13.17 2.80 -10.02
CA THR A 88 11.97 3.49 -10.53
C THR A 88 11.34 2.74 -11.70
N THR A 89 10.03 2.52 -11.63
CA THR A 89 9.23 2.07 -12.77
C THR A 89 8.75 3.28 -13.55
N ASN A 90 9.07 3.36 -14.84
CA ASN A 90 8.78 4.51 -15.69
C ASN A 90 7.70 4.14 -16.72
N ILE A 91 6.50 4.65 -16.55
CA ILE A 91 5.31 4.31 -17.33
C ILE A 91 5.00 5.43 -18.31
N GLY A 92 4.98 5.13 -19.60
CA GLY A 92 4.46 6.07 -20.60
C GLY A 92 5.24 7.38 -20.68
N GLN A 93 6.57 7.36 -20.50
CA GLN A 93 7.34 8.60 -20.37
C GLN A 93 7.54 9.36 -21.68
N GLY A 94 7.71 8.69 -22.81
CA GLY A 94 8.03 9.30 -24.10
C GLY A 94 6.89 10.12 -24.71
N SER A 95 7.22 10.99 -25.67
CA SER A 95 6.21 11.78 -26.37
C SER A 95 5.22 10.91 -27.13
N ASN A 96 3.92 11.17 -26.97
CA ASN A 96 2.83 10.34 -27.51
C ASN A 96 2.93 8.85 -27.15
N SER A 97 3.67 8.50 -26.09
CA SER A 97 3.74 7.12 -25.63
C SER A 97 2.62 6.80 -24.66
N VAL A 98 2.24 5.53 -24.56
CA VAL A 98 1.24 5.06 -23.59
C VAL A 98 1.78 3.85 -22.85
N GLY A 99 2.07 4.02 -21.57
CA GLY A 99 2.43 2.93 -20.67
C GLY A 99 1.25 2.53 -19.81
N THR A 100 1.08 1.23 -19.59
CA THR A 100 0.03 0.72 -18.71
C THR A 100 0.60 -0.29 -17.71
N LEU A 101 0.26 -0.12 -16.43
CA LEU A 101 0.45 -1.09 -15.36
C LEU A 101 -0.92 -1.51 -14.83
N ASN A 102 -1.24 -2.80 -14.94
CA ASN A 102 -2.43 -3.40 -14.35
C ASN A 102 -2.03 -4.32 -13.20
N VAL A 103 -2.59 -4.08 -12.02
CA VAL A 103 -2.52 -5.01 -10.89
C VAL A 103 -3.91 -5.62 -10.71
N ASN A 104 -4.03 -6.88 -11.10
CA ASN A 104 -5.28 -7.62 -11.23
C ASN A 104 -5.19 -8.94 -10.44
N GLY A 105 -4.98 -8.82 -9.13
CA GLY A 105 -5.00 -9.95 -8.18
C GLY A 105 -3.62 -10.44 -7.74
N GLY A 106 -2.55 -10.03 -8.41
CA GLY A 106 -1.18 -10.24 -7.96
C GLY A 106 -0.63 -9.08 -7.12
N THR A 107 0.69 -9.05 -6.93
CA THR A 107 1.38 -8.00 -6.16
C THR A 107 2.43 -7.30 -7.02
N PHE A 108 2.33 -5.97 -7.15
CA PHE A 108 3.41 -5.15 -7.71
C PHE A 108 4.13 -4.41 -6.60
N ILE A 109 5.46 -4.50 -6.56
CA ILE A 109 6.32 -3.86 -5.56
C ILE A 109 7.30 -2.93 -6.27
N ALA A 110 7.11 -1.62 -6.12
CA ALA A 110 8.04 -0.60 -6.58
C ALA A 110 9.01 -0.22 -5.45
N ASN A 111 10.09 -0.99 -5.32
CA ASN A 111 11.08 -0.90 -4.25
C ASN A 111 12.24 0.08 -4.53
N SER A 112 11.99 1.16 -5.28
CA SER A 112 13.03 2.15 -5.55
C SER A 112 13.44 2.91 -4.28
N THR A 113 14.66 3.46 -4.24
CA THR A 113 15.10 4.39 -3.18
C THR A 113 14.53 5.82 -3.37
N GLY A 114 13.74 6.05 -4.43
CA GLY A 114 13.17 7.36 -4.80
C GLY A 114 11.73 7.22 -5.30
N THR A 115 11.49 7.53 -6.58
CA THR A 115 10.17 7.39 -7.20
C THR A 115 9.80 5.93 -7.38
N GLY A 116 8.73 5.43 -6.77
CA GLY A 116 8.26 4.07 -7.04
C GLY A 116 7.74 3.95 -8.49
N ILE A 117 6.79 4.81 -8.85
CA ILE A 117 6.20 4.91 -10.18
C ILE A 117 6.32 6.34 -10.69
N ASP A 118 7.01 6.51 -11.82
CA ASP A 118 7.19 7.78 -12.53
C ASP A 118 6.61 7.66 -13.94
N GLY A 119 6.28 8.77 -14.59
CA GLY A 119 5.47 8.74 -15.80
C GLY A 119 5.34 10.07 -16.53
N ALA A 120 5.04 9.90 -17.82
CA ALA A 120 4.65 10.89 -18.82
C ALA A 120 5.40 12.23 -18.86
N VAL A 121 6.44 12.33 -19.70
CA VAL A 121 6.97 13.61 -20.20
C VAL A 121 7.20 13.54 -21.72
N PRO A 122 6.22 13.80 -22.60
CA PRO A 122 4.79 14.14 -22.46
C PRO A 122 3.80 13.00 -22.82
N GLY A 123 4.08 11.76 -22.43
CA GLY A 123 3.21 10.61 -22.75
C GLY A 123 1.94 10.47 -21.89
N THR A 124 1.44 9.25 -21.77
CA THR A 124 0.32 8.86 -20.91
C THR A 124 0.70 7.66 -20.05
N ALA A 125 0.56 7.81 -18.73
CA ALA A 125 0.74 6.73 -17.77
C ALA A 125 -0.62 6.27 -17.22
N ASN A 126 -0.94 4.99 -17.40
CA ASN A 126 -2.11 4.36 -16.81
C ASN A 126 -1.68 3.39 -15.70
N VAL A 127 -2.18 3.59 -14.48
CA VAL A 127 -1.98 2.67 -13.36
C VAL A 127 -3.34 2.22 -12.87
N ASN A 128 -3.63 0.94 -13.06
CA ASN A 128 -4.90 0.34 -12.71
C ASN A 128 -4.70 -0.65 -11.57
N LEU A 129 -5.40 -0.45 -10.46
CA LEU A 129 -5.49 -1.39 -9.35
C LEU A 129 -6.96 -1.82 -9.25
N THR A 130 -7.24 -3.02 -9.76
CA THR A 130 -8.61 -3.58 -9.75
C THR A 130 -8.77 -4.66 -8.69
N SER A 131 -7.66 -5.31 -8.30
CA SER A 131 -7.57 -6.31 -7.24
C SER A 131 -6.09 -6.57 -6.94
N GLY A 132 -5.78 -7.32 -5.88
CA GLY A 132 -4.39 -7.59 -5.48
C GLY A 132 -3.77 -6.41 -4.72
N THR A 133 -2.45 -6.26 -4.80
CA THR A 133 -1.71 -5.29 -3.97
C THR A 133 -0.70 -4.49 -4.79
N LEU A 134 -0.76 -3.17 -4.66
CA LEU A 134 0.25 -2.24 -5.17
C LEU A 134 1.02 -1.66 -3.98
N ILE A 135 2.30 -2.01 -3.85
CA ILE A 135 3.22 -1.48 -2.84
C ILE A 135 4.20 -0.54 -3.53
N ASN A 136 4.26 0.72 -3.11
CA ASN A 136 5.20 1.68 -3.68
C ASN A 136 5.74 2.66 -2.64
N LYS A 137 7.02 3.04 -2.77
CA LYS A 137 7.58 4.14 -1.97
C LYS A 137 7.06 5.51 -2.39
N GLY A 138 6.70 5.66 -3.66
CA GLY A 138 6.11 6.90 -4.14
C GLY A 138 5.48 6.74 -5.52
N ILE A 139 4.32 7.34 -5.73
CA ILE A 139 3.79 7.64 -7.06
C ILE A 139 4.16 9.09 -7.32
N TRP A 140 5.07 9.38 -8.25
CA TRP A 140 5.40 10.77 -8.59
C TRP A 140 5.02 11.07 -10.03
N ASN A 141 4.18 12.09 -10.19
CA ASN A 141 4.05 12.79 -11.45
C ASN A 141 5.14 13.89 -11.53
N ALA A 142 6.33 13.53 -12.02
CA ALA A 142 7.48 14.45 -12.08
C ALA A 142 7.32 15.55 -13.15
N SER A 143 6.29 15.49 -13.99
CA SER A 143 6.19 16.31 -15.21
C SER A 143 4.90 17.11 -15.29
N ARG A 144 5.02 18.36 -15.71
CA ARG A 144 3.89 19.28 -15.86
C ARG A 144 3.12 19.11 -17.18
N SER A 145 3.46 18.14 -18.03
CA SER A 145 2.88 18.04 -19.39
C SER A 145 2.35 16.66 -19.80
N GLY A 146 2.55 15.62 -19.00
CA GLY A 146 2.04 14.28 -19.24
C GLY A 146 0.63 14.04 -18.71
N THR A 147 -0.07 13.03 -19.24
CA THR A 147 -1.35 12.56 -18.70
C THR A 147 -1.13 11.39 -17.75
N TRP A 148 -1.76 11.46 -16.58
CA TRP A 148 -1.75 10.38 -15.58
C TRP A 148 -3.16 9.94 -15.26
N ASN A 149 -3.42 8.65 -15.42
CA ASN A 149 -4.68 8.03 -15.10
C ASN A 149 -4.44 6.99 -14.01
N PHE A 150 -4.98 7.24 -12.81
CA PHE A 150 -5.01 6.29 -11.72
C PHE A 150 -6.44 5.75 -11.61
N ASN A 151 -6.63 4.47 -11.90
CA ASN A 151 -7.92 3.81 -11.71
C ASN A 151 -7.80 2.81 -10.57
N PHE A 152 -8.10 3.27 -9.36
CA PHE A 152 -8.07 2.47 -8.14
C PHE A 152 -9.51 2.06 -7.84
N THR A 153 -9.88 0.89 -8.37
CA THR A 153 -11.26 0.37 -8.36
C THR A 153 -11.45 -0.86 -7.47
N GLY A 154 -10.41 -1.19 -6.70
CA GLY A 154 -10.30 -2.43 -5.93
C GLY A 154 -8.89 -2.61 -5.35
N GLY A 155 -8.63 -3.77 -4.74
CA GLY A 155 -7.30 -4.13 -4.22
C GLY A 155 -6.80 -3.28 -3.06
N ASN A 156 -5.53 -3.44 -2.71
CA ASN A 156 -4.84 -2.70 -1.66
C ASN A 156 -3.73 -1.81 -2.23
N LEU A 157 -3.81 -0.50 -2.00
CA LEU A 157 -2.71 0.44 -2.22
C LEU A 157 -1.96 0.69 -0.91
N ALA A 158 -0.71 0.25 -0.88
CA ALA A 158 0.26 0.59 0.15
C ALA A 158 1.27 1.58 -0.44
N SER A 159 1.08 2.86 -0.13
CA SER A 159 1.89 3.94 -0.69
C SER A 159 2.41 4.86 0.39
N LYS A 160 3.71 5.12 0.39
CA LYS A 160 4.30 6.13 1.29
C LYS A 160 4.12 7.56 0.77
N GLN A 161 4.09 7.73 -0.54
CA GLN A 161 3.99 9.05 -1.14
C GLN A 161 3.15 9.03 -2.40
N ILE A 162 2.32 10.05 -2.54
CA ILE A 162 1.44 10.24 -3.67
C ILE A 162 1.60 11.70 -4.13
N ASN A 163 2.60 11.93 -4.96
CA ASN A 163 2.89 13.25 -5.51
C ASN A 163 2.15 13.44 -6.82
N GLY A 164 1.03 14.15 -6.77
CA GLY A 164 0.38 14.69 -7.96
C GLY A 164 0.85 16.10 -8.29
N SER A 165 0.69 16.46 -9.56
CA SER A 165 0.71 17.86 -9.99
C SER A 165 -0.46 18.63 -9.38
N ALA A 166 -0.35 19.95 -9.32
CA ALA A 166 -1.44 20.80 -8.85
C ALA A 166 -2.74 20.50 -9.64
N GLY A 167 -3.85 20.29 -8.90
CA GLY A 167 -5.16 19.97 -9.48
C GLY A 167 -5.39 18.48 -9.77
N MET A 168 -4.40 17.61 -9.57
CA MET A 168 -4.63 16.16 -9.64
C MET A 168 -5.51 15.72 -8.47
N VAL A 169 -6.55 14.97 -8.79
CA VAL A 169 -7.40 14.25 -7.83
C VAL A 169 -7.11 12.77 -8.01
N ILE A 170 -7.00 12.06 -6.90
CA ILE A 170 -6.87 10.60 -6.91
C ILE A 170 -8.12 10.06 -6.26
N ASP A 171 -8.92 9.41 -7.10
CA ASP A 171 -10.15 8.75 -6.70
C ASP A 171 -9.84 7.31 -6.32
N PHE A 172 -10.30 6.94 -5.12
CA PHE A 172 -10.34 5.57 -4.64
C PHE A 172 -11.81 5.12 -4.70
N ASP A 173 -12.09 4.04 -5.42
CA ASP A 173 -13.43 3.51 -5.63
C ASP A 173 -13.46 1.99 -5.50
N GLY A 174 -13.45 1.48 -4.26
CA GLY A 174 -13.31 0.04 -4.01
C GLY A 174 -11.93 -0.35 -3.48
N THR A 175 -10.97 0.58 -3.50
CA THR A 175 -9.60 0.31 -3.04
C THR A 175 -9.45 0.49 -1.54
N THR A 176 -8.72 -0.43 -0.92
CA THR A 176 -8.18 -0.27 0.42
C THR A 176 -6.91 0.58 0.37
N ILE A 177 -6.86 1.65 1.16
CA ILE A 177 -5.65 2.44 1.39
C ILE A 177 -5.05 2.00 2.72
N THR A 178 -3.83 1.47 2.68
CA THR A 178 -3.02 1.18 3.87
C THR A 178 -1.81 2.10 3.86
N PRO A 179 -1.63 3.00 4.85
CA PRO A 179 -0.49 3.90 4.84
C PRO A 179 0.86 3.19 4.76
N GLY A 180 1.73 3.66 3.85
CA GLY A 180 3.08 3.12 3.63
C GLY A 180 3.15 1.65 3.18
N ASP A 181 3.48 0.73 4.09
CA ASP A 181 3.73 -0.69 3.79
C ASP A 181 2.65 -1.55 4.48
N VAL A 182 2.13 -2.58 3.79
CA VAL A 182 1.06 -3.44 4.33
C VAL A 182 1.50 -4.17 5.60
N GLY A 183 0.69 -4.09 6.65
CA GLY A 183 0.84 -4.89 7.88
C GLY A 183 1.99 -4.44 8.78
N VAL A 184 2.45 -3.20 8.64
CA VAL A 184 3.47 -2.59 9.50
C VAL A 184 2.96 -1.21 9.91
N ALA A 185 2.71 -0.97 11.19
CA ALA A 185 2.26 0.34 11.65
C ALA A 185 3.40 1.36 11.65
N GLY A 186 3.03 2.61 11.89
CA GLY A 186 3.97 3.73 11.95
C GLY A 186 4.31 4.28 10.59
N ARG A 187 3.39 4.13 9.65
CA ARG A 187 3.59 4.54 8.27
C ARG A 187 2.78 5.78 7.95
N MET A 188 3.32 6.56 7.03
CA MET A 188 2.64 7.75 6.54
C MET A 188 2.49 7.67 5.03
N THR A 189 1.27 7.87 4.55
CA THR A 189 1.02 8.26 3.16
C THR A 189 1.00 9.78 3.08
N THR A 190 1.98 10.36 2.41
CA THR A 190 2.00 11.80 2.12
C THR A 190 1.44 12.06 0.73
N ALA A 191 0.52 13.02 0.58
CA ALA A 191 -0.02 13.41 -0.70
C ALA A 191 0.17 14.92 -0.95
N THR A 192 0.53 15.25 -2.20
CA THR A 192 0.43 16.62 -2.73
C THR A 192 -0.82 16.81 -3.59
N ALA A 193 -1.43 15.71 -4.02
CA ALA A 193 -2.70 15.69 -4.74
C ALA A 193 -3.89 15.76 -3.76
N ALA A 194 -5.06 16.12 -4.27
CA ALA A 194 -6.29 15.88 -3.54
C ALA A 194 -6.57 14.38 -3.50
N ILE A 195 -6.98 13.89 -2.34
CA ILE A 195 -7.39 12.49 -2.14
C ILE A 195 -8.92 12.48 -2.06
N ASN A 196 -9.56 11.62 -2.84
CA ASN A 196 -10.99 11.40 -2.78
C ASN A 196 -11.28 9.92 -2.53
N MET A 197 -11.71 9.61 -1.30
CA MET A 197 -12.16 8.28 -0.92
C MET A 197 -13.68 8.24 -1.10
N THR A 198 -14.14 7.44 -2.06
CA THR A 198 -15.58 7.27 -2.32
C THR A 198 -16.21 6.28 -1.33
N THR A 199 -17.53 6.12 -1.38
CA THR A 199 -18.30 5.19 -0.51
C THR A 199 -17.90 3.72 -0.64
N ASN A 200 -17.22 3.32 -1.71
CA ASN A 200 -16.74 1.95 -1.86
C ASN A 200 -15.31 1.76 -1.31
N SER A 201 -14.65 2.83 -0.88
CA SER A 201 -13.26 2.77 -0.39
C SER A 201 -13.18 2.15 1.00
N HIS A 202 -11.97 1.69 1.35
CA HIS A 202 -11.66 1.26 2.70
C HIS A 202 -10.38 1.94 3.17
N THR A 203 -10.41 2.63 4.31
CA THR A 203 -9.21 3.22 4.92
C THR A 203 -8.79 2.35 6.08
N GLN A 204 -7.62 1.71 5.98
CA GLN A 204 -7.06 0.90 7.07
C GLN A 204 -5.96 1.66 7.79
N ILE A 205 -6.05 1.73 9.11
CA ILE A 205 -5.07 2.39 9.99
C ILE A 205 -4.59 1.39 11.03
N ASP A 206 -3.29 1.14 11.07
CA ASP A 206 -2.67 0.32 12.09
C ASP A 206 -2.03 1.20 13.19
N ILE A 207 -2.24 0.83 14.46
CA ILE A 207 -1.69 1.52 15.64
C ILE A 207 -0.74 0.59 16.37
N GLY A 208 0.56 0.89 16.29
CA GLY A 208 1.64 0.19 17.01
C GLY A 208 2.32 1.03 18.09
N GLY A 209 1.80 2.23 18.37
CA GLY A 209 2.39 3.18 19.31
C GLY A 209 1.71 4.53 19.35
N THR A 210 2.19 5.44 20.21
CA THR A 210 1.59 6.78 20.42
C THR A 210 2.26 7.90 19.63
N ASN A 211 3.40 7.67 19.00
CA ASN A 211 4.06 8.70 18.20
C ASN A 211 3.46 8.76 16.80
N VAL A 212 3.31 9.95 16.26
CA VAL A 212 2.95 10.11 14.85
C VAL A 212 4.13 9.67 14.00
N ALA A 213 3.90 8.88 12.94
CA ALA A 213 4.92 8.66 11.91
C ALA A 213 5.44 10.05 11.46
N THR A 214 6.74 10.31 11.54
CA THR A 214 7.31 11.61 11.12
C THR A 214 8.31 11.45 9.99
N GLY A 215 8.11 12.26 8.94
CA GLY A 215 9.05 12.43 7.84
C GLY A 215 8.90 11.43 6.68
N SER A 216 9.70 11.66 5.65
CA SER A 216 9.81 10.84 4.45
C SER A 216 10.76 9.64 4.61
N VAL A 217 11.17 9.29 5.85
CA VAL A 217 12.16 8.24 6.14
C VAL A 217 11.49 7.13 6.94
N TYR A 218 11.78 5.88 6.58
CA TYR A 218 11.35 4.67 7.28
C TYR A 218 11.85 4.77 8.73
N GLN A 219 10.98 5.10 9.66
CA GLN A 219 11.30 4.98 11.08
C GLN A 219 10.82 3.61 11.56
N ASP A 220 11.53 3.07 12.54
CA ASP A 220 11.25 1.79 13.20
C ASP A 220 9.75 1.73 13.59
N PRO A 221 8.99 0.69 13.24
CA PRO A 221 7.55 0.58 13.54
C PRO A 221 7.22 0.65 15.04
N ALA A 222 8.16 0.32 15.92
CA ALA A 222 7.92 0.33 17.36
C ALA A 222 7.63 1.75 17.86
N GLY A 223 6.40 1.98 18.32
CA GLY A 223 6.03 3.24 18.95
C GLY A 223 5.35 4.26 18.03
N PHE A 224 4.98 3.89 16.80
CA PHE A 224 4.28 4.78 15.87
C PHE A 224 2.91 4.25 15.40
N TYR A 225 2.08 5.13 14.86
CA TYR A 225 0.79 4.79 14.25
C TYR A 225 0.66 5.37 12.83
N ASP A 226 -0.29 4.82 12.06
CA ASP A 226 -0.49 5.17 10.66
C ASP A 226 -1.18 6.53 10.42
N LEU A 227 -0.79 7.21 9.33
CA LEU A 227 -1.33 8.52 8.97
C LEU A 227 -1.48 8.71 7.46
N VAL A 228 -2.66 9.12 7.03
CA VAL A 228 -2.89 9.73 5.71
C VAL A 228 -2.75 11.24 5.82
N PHE A 229 -1.74 11.81 5.17
CA PHE A 229 -1.40 13.23 5.25
C PHE A 229 -1.46 13.90 3.88
N SER A 230 -2.15 15.04 3.77
CA SER A 230 -2.05 15.94 2.62
C SER A 230 -1.48 17.30 3.00
N GLY A 231 -0.36 17.68 2.39
CA GLY A 231 0.38 18.89 2.77
C GLY A 231 -0.26 20.19 2.31
N ASN A 232 -1.04 20.14 1.23
CA ASN A 232 -1.52 21.32 0.52
C ASN A 232 -2.85 21.12 -0.22
N SER A 233 -3.46 19.92 -0.13
CA SER A 233 -4.68 19.58 -0.86
C SER A 233 -5.74 19.02 0.08
N SER A 234 -7.01 19.07 -0.35
CA SER A 234 -8.12 18.51 0.43
C SER A 234 -8.09 16.98 0.45
N ILE A 235 -8.70 16.42 1.48
CA ILE A 235 -9.00 14.99 1.58
C ILE A 235 -10.52 14.86 1.73
N THR A 236 -11.18 14.22 0.79
CA THR A 236 -12.58 13.79 0.96
C THR A 236 -12.55 12.36 1.49
N VAL A 237 -13.21 12.13 2.62
CA VAL A 237 -13.37 10.80 3.22
C VAL A 237 -14.76 10.25 2.90
N GLY A 238 -14.79 8.93 2.67
CA GLY A 238 -15.95 8.13 2.33
C GLY A 238 -15.62 6.65 2.58
N GLY A 239 -16.62 5.78 2.48
CA GLY A 239 -16.42 4.34 2.67
C GLY A 239 -16.11 4.00 4.12
N ASP A 240 -15.47 2.86 4.34
CA ASP A 240 -15.25 2.35 5.69
C ASP A 240 -13.90 2.81 6.28
N LEU A 241 -13.89 3.09 7.58
CA LEU A 241 -12.68 3.24 8.38
C LEU A 241 -12.46 1.99 9.23
N GLU A 242 -11.30 1.38 9.08
CA GLU A 242 -10.83 0.29 9.94
C GLU A 242 -9.63 0.73 10.76
N VAL A 243 -9.65 0.38 12.05
CA VAL A 243 -8.56 0.62 12.98
C VAL A 243 -8.16 -0.71 13.61
N SER A 244 -6.88 -1.06 13.51
CA SER A 244 -6.30 -2.26 14.09
C SER A 244 -5.17 -1.91 15.06
N PHE A 245 -4.91 -2.80 16.02
CA PHE A 245 -3.68 -2.76 16.80
C PHE A 245 -2.71 -3.80 16.27
N ILE A 246 -1.43 -3.43 16.26
CA ILE A 246 -0.37 -4.37 15.95
C ILE A 246 0.46 -4.67 17.20
N ASP A 247 1.16 -5.80 17.19
CA ASP A 247 2.14 -6.19 18.22
C ASP A 247 1.61 -6.14 19.67
N GLY A 248 0.31 -6.34 19.86
CA GLY A 248 -0.34 -6.32 21.18
C GLY A 248 -0.43 -4.94 21.82
N PHE A 249 -0.26 -3.85 21.05
CA PHE A 249 -0.22 -2.47 21.56
C PHE A 249 -1.50 -2.04 22.30
N ALA A 250 -2.64 -2.71 22.06
CA ALA A 250 -3.92 -2.44 22.72
C ALA A 250 -3.82 -2.32 24.26
N GLY A 251 -3.00 -3.16 24.90
CA GLY A 251 -2.85 -3.19 26.35
C GLY A 251 -2.11 -2.00 26.95
N SER A 252 -1.42 -1.21 26.12
CA SER A 252 -0.70 0.01 26.56
C SER A 252 -1.46 1.30 26.34
N ILE A 253 -2.66 1.26 25.76
CA ILE A 253 -3.45 2.45 25.47
C ILE A 253 -4.31 2.85 26.66
N SER A 254 -4.30 4.16 26.94
CA SER A 254 -5.16 4.83 27.89
C SER A 254 -6.28 5.61 27.18
N ASN A 255 -7.32 5.98 27.93
CA ASN A 255 -8.38 6.84 27.41
C ASN A 255 -7.90 8.28 27.09
N SER A 256 -6.73 8.70 27.61
CA SER A 256 -6.13 10.00 27.31
C SER A 256 -5.32 10.03 26.01
N ASP A 257 -4.99 8.86 25.43
CA ASP A 257 -4.25 8.81 24.18
C ASP A 257 -5.11 9.26 23.01
N THR A 258 -4.48 9.97 22.07
CA THR A 258 -5.16 10.47 20.86
C THR A 258 -4.30 10.26 19.64
N PHE A 259 -4.95 9.97 18.50
CA PHE A 259 -4.28 9.64 17.25
C PHE A 259 -4.91 10.46 16.13
N ASN A 260 -4.15 11.34 15.47
CA ASN A 260 -4.61 12.01 14.25
C ASN A 260 -4.28 11.10 13.08
N ILE A 261 -5.26 10.42 12.51
CA ILE A 261 -5.07 9.35 11.52
C ILE A 261 -5.26 9.83 10.08
N ILE A 262 -5.92 10.97 9.90
CA ILE A 262 -6.00 11.71 8.64
C ILE A 262 -5.74 13.17 8.94
N GLN A 263 -4.88 13.82 8.16
CA GLN A 263 -4.55 15.23 8.29
C GLN A 263 -4.49 15.94 6.94
N SER A 264 -5.09 17.11 6.84
CA SER A 264 -4.87 18.04 5.72
C SER A 264 -4.43 19.42 6.19
N ASN A 265 -3.36 19.93 5.55
CA ASN A 265 -2.81 21.26 5.77
C ASN A 265 -3.25 22.30 4.72
N ALA A 266 -4.13 21.95 3.76
CA ALA A 266 -4.64 22.86 2.73
C ALA A 266 -5.32 24.11 3.32
N SER A 267 -5.34 25.27 2.67
CA SER A 267 -6.16 26.40 3.17
C SER A 267 -7.66 26.19 2.87
N GLY A 268 -8.56 26.21 3.87
CA GLY A 268 -10.03 26.09 3.67
C GLY A 268 -10.70 24.97 4.47
N ASP A 269 -11.84 24.45 3.99
CA ASP A 269 -12.45 23.18 4.44
C ASP A 269 -11.62 22.02 3.86
N ARG A 270 -10.80 21.38 4.71
CA ARG A 270 -9.65 20.58 4.27
C ARG A 270 -9.90 19.09 4.30
N ILE A 271 -10.79 18.66 5.19
CA ILE A 271 -11.35 17.33 5.25
C ILE A 271 -12.86 17.44 5.05
N LEU A 272 -13.37 16.73 4.05
CA LEU A 272 -14.78 16.73 3.64
C LEU A 272 -15.35 15.31 3.73
N GLY A 273 -16.67 15.19 3.78
CA GLY A 273 -17.36 13.89 3.76
C GLY A 273 -17.48 13.24 5.15
N SER A 274 -17.73 11.93 5.15
CA SER A 274 -17.89 11.09 6.34
C SER A 274 -17.64 9.64 5.97
N PHE A 275 -17.17 8.83 6.93
CA PHE A 275 -17.14 7.38 6.75
C PHE A 275 -18.55 6.79 6.85
N ASP A 276 -18.78 5.69 6.13
CA ASP A 276 -20.05 4.99 6.05
C ASP A 276 -20.31 4.16 7.32
N ASN A 277 -19.27 3.56 7.90
CA ASN A 277 -19.36 2.76 9.13
C ASN A 277 -19.27 3.58 10.43
N VAL A 278 -18.85 4.85 10.38
CA VAL A 278 -18.76 5.70 11.58
C VAL A 278 -18.95 7.18 11.26
N THR A 279 -19.98 7.78 11.86
CA THR A 279 -20.17 9.24 11.83
C THR A 279 -19.24 9.94 12.81
N PHE A 280 -18.75 11.13 12.48
CA PHE A 280 -17.99 11.94 13.45
C PHE A 280 -18.81 12.22 14.71
N GLY A 281 -18.23 11.95 15.88
CA GLY A 281 -18.87 11.97 17.20
C GLY A 281 -19.36 10.60 17.69
N ALA A 282 -19.32 9.56 16.84
CA ALA A 282 -19.62 8.18 17.23
C ALA A 282 -18.35 7.38 17.55
N ARG A 283 -18.54 6.17 18.09
CA ARG A 283 -17.45 5.25 18.40
C ARG A 283 -17.24 4.25 17.27
N LEU A 284 -15.99 3.97 16.94
CA LEU A 284 -15.56 2.91 16.03
C LEU A 284 -14.92 1.79 16.83
N ASN A 285 -15.38 0.55 16.65
CA ASN A 285 -14.74 -0.62 17.24
C ASN A 285 -13.44 -0.94 16.47
N THR A 286 -12.42 -1.41 17.17
CA THR A 286 -11.21 -1.94 16.53
C THR A 286 -11.51 -3.27 15.85
N SER A 287 -10.84 -3.58 14.74
CA SER A 287 -11.12 -4.80 13.97
C SER A 287 -10.78 -6.10 14.71
N GLY A 288 -9.85 -6.04 15.68
CA GLY A 288 -9.54 -7.15 16.57
C GLY A 288 -10.49 -7.29 17.78
N GLY A 289 -11.41 -6.35 17.99
CA GLY A 289 -12.40 -6.38 19.07
C GLY A 289 -11.84 -6.05 20.46
N GLU A 290 -10.65 -5.46 20.54
CA GLU A 290 -9.99 -5.07 21.79
C GLU A 290 -10.66 -3.85 22.44
N GLY A 291 -11.30 -2.99 21.64
CA GLY A 291 -11.90 -1.77 22.16
C GLY A 291 -12.59 -0.93 21.11
N SER A 292 -12.80 0.33 21.46
CA SER A 292 -13.36 1.33 20.54
C SER A 292 -12.78 2.72 20.79
N PHE A 293 -12.75 3.54 19.74
CA PHE A 293 -12.35 4.94 19.80
C PHE A 293 -13.50 5.87 19.46
N LEU A 294 -13.58 7.03 20.11
CA LEU A 294 -14.39 8.14 19.63
C LEU A 294 -13.70 8.77 18.40
N VAL A 295 -14.42 8.81 17.28
CA VAL A 295 -13.92 9.39 16.01
C VAL A 295 -14.42 10.82 15.90
N THR A 296 -13.52 11.80 15.80
CA THR A 296 -13.87 13.22 15.73
C THR A 296 -13.21 13.92 14.56
N LEU A 297 -13.95 14.85 13.95
CA LEU A 297 -13.39 15.81 12.99
C LEU A 297 -13.00 17.08 13.75
N VAL A 298 -11.70 17.39 13.80
CA VAL A 298 -11.18 18.55 14.53
C VAL A 298 -10.81 19.65 13.53
N ASN A 299 -11.50 20.79 13.62
CA ASN A 299 -11.26 22.00 12.81
C ASN A 299 -11.23 21.75 11.28
N ASN A 300 -11.96 20.75 10.78
CA ASN A 300 -11.90 20.28 9.39
C ASN A 300 -10.47 19.99 8.90
N GLN A 301 -9.56 19.64 9.82
CA GLN A 301 -8.13 19.45 9.58
C GLN A 301 -7.65 18.05 9.93
N PHE A 302 -8.26 17.43 10.94
CA PHE A 302 -7.85 16.14 11.46
C PHE A 302 -9.05 15.23 11.64
N VAL A 303 -8.93 13.98 11.19
CA VAL A 303 -9.72 12.89 11.76
C VAL A 303 -8.92 12.35 12.94
N ARG A 304 -9.51 12.43 14.13
CA ARG A 304 -8.88 12.03 15.39
C ARG A 304 -9.62 10.89 16.06
N LEU A 305 -8.85 9.88 16.45
CA LEU A 305 -9.25 8.85 17.41
C LEU A 305 -8.91 9.32 18.82
N SER A 306 -9.83 9.15 19.76
CA SER A 306 -9.68 9.59 21.15
C SER A 306 -10.54 8.78 22.11
N ASP A 307 -10.38 8.99 23.41
CA ASP A 307 -11.21 8.38 24.46
C ASP A 307 -11.29 6.86 24.31
N TYR A 308 -10.16 6.16 24.18
CA TYR A 308 -10.18 4.70 24.02
C TYR A 308 -10.95 4.01 25.16
N GLN A 309 -11.87 3.13 24.79
CA GLN A 309 -12.59 2.24 25.71
C GLN A 309 -12.26 0.81 25.34
N ALA A 310 -11.39 0.19 26.14
CA ALA A 310 -11.17 -1.24 26.05
C ALA A 310 -12.50 -1.97 26.26
N ILE A 311 -12.79 -2.93 25.39
CA ILE A 311 -13.82 -3.92 25.69
C ILE A 311 -13.21 -4.75 26.80
N PRO A 312 -13.84 -4.83 28.00
CA PRO A 312 -13.36 -5.72 29.03
C PRO A 312 -13.24 -7.09 28.39
N GLU A 313 -12.03 -7.67 28.36
CA GLU A 313 -11.85 -9.00 27.81
C GLU A 313 -12.99 -9.86 28.37
N ALA A 314 -13.66 -10.64 27.51
CA ALA A 314 -14.74 -11.55 27.92
C ALA A 314 -14.26 -12.63 28.91
N SER A 315 -13.11 -12.42 29.52
CA SER A 315 -12.79 -12.77 30.87
C SER A 315 -12.46 -14.25 31.00
N HIS A 316 -11.18 -14.43 31.27
CA HIS A 316 -10.73 -15.31 32.31
C HIS A 316 -11.66 -15.42 33.53
N PHE A 317 -12.58 -14.50 33.85
CA PHE A 317 -13.63 -14.70 34.88
C PHE A 317 -14.74 -15.68 34.47
N ALA A 318 -15.14 -15.78 33.20
CA ALA A 318 -16.04 -16.84 32.76
C ALA A 318 -15.30 -18.19 32.71
N LEU A 319 -14.01 -18.20 32.34
CA LEU A 319 -13.23 -19.43 32.28
C LEU A 319 -12.75 -19.90 33.66
N THR A 320 -12.22 -19.02 34.53
CA THR A 320 -11.89 -19.38 35.93
C THR A 320 -13.15 -19.54 36.76
N GLY A 321 -14.19 -18.73 36.58
CA GLY A 321 -15.50 -18.95 37.19
C GLY A 321 -16.11 -20.29 36.78
N GLY A 322 -16.04 -20.62 35.48
CA GLY A 322 -16.48 -21.90 34.93
C GLY A 322 -15.63 -23.10 35.40
N LEU A 323 -14.30 -22.96 35.42
CA LEU A 323 -13.38 -23.99 35.91
C LEU A 323 -13.50 -24.21 37.42
N LEU A 324 -13.68 -23.14 38.22
CA LEU A 324 -13.92 -23.23 39.66
C LEU A 324 -15.28 -23.86 39.95
N ALA A 325 -16.33 -23.50 39.19
CA ALA A 325 -17.64 -24.13 39.29
C ALA A 325 -17.57 -25.62 38.92
N LEU A 326 -16.84 -25.98 37.87
CA LEU A 326 -16.65 -27.37 37.46
C LEU A 326 -15.85 -28.16 38.52
N ALA A 327 -14.79 -27.57 39.07
CA ALA A 327 -13.99 -28.18 40.14
C ALA A 327 -14.83 -28.42 41.41
N ALA A 328 -15.66 -27.46 41.81
CA ALA A 328 -16.59 -27.60 42.92
C ALA A 328 -17.60 -28.75 42.68
N LEU A 329 -18.12 -28.87 41.45
CA LEU A 329 -19.04 -29.94 41.08
C LEU A 329 -18.38 -31.33 41.14
N VAL A 330 -17.14 -31.45 40.69
CA VAL A 330 -16.35 -32.70 40.75
C VAL A 330 -16.06 -33.11 42.20
N ILE A 331 -15.73 -32.14 43.07
CA ILE A 331 -15.52 -32.38 44.51
C ILE A 331 -16.82 -32.83 45.19
N LEU A 332 -17.95 -32.17 44.90
CA LEU A 332 -19.26 -32.55 45.43
C LEU A 332 -19.68 -33.96 44.99
N ARG A 333 -19.47 -34.31 43.73
CA ARG A 333 -19.83 -35.65 43.21
C ARG A 333 -19.05 -36.77 43.91
N LYS A 334 -17.75 -36.59 44.19
CA LYS A 334 -16.95 -37.58 44.93
C LYS A 334 -17.45 -37.82 46.36
N ARG A 335 -18.08 -36.83 46.98
CA ARG A 335 -18.52 -36.88 48.38
C ARG A 335 -19.84 -37.62 48.58
N ILE A 336 -20.66 -37.75 47.52
CA ILE A 336 -21.95 -38.46 47.55
C ILE A 336 -21.78 -39.98 47.32
N SER A 337 -20.63 -40.41 46.80
CA SER A 337 -20.32 -41.81 46.48
C SER A 337 -19.62 -42.59 47.61
N HIS A 338 -19.60 -42.08 48.84
CA HIS A 338 -19.15 -42.77 50.05
C HIS A 338 -20.26 -42.77 51.10
#